data_AF-A0A920LKY0-F1
#
_entry.id   AF-A0A920LKY0-F1
#
_cell.length_a   1.000
_cell.length_b   1.000
_cell.length_c   1.000
_cell.angle_alpha   90.00
_cell.angle_beta   90.00
_cell.angle_gamma   90.00
#
_symmetry.space_group_name_H-M   'P 1'
#
loop_
_entity.id
_entity.type
_entity.pdbx_description
1 polymer ?
#
loop_
_entity_poly.entity_id
_entity_poly.type
_entity_poly.pdbx_seq_one_letter_code
_entity_poly.pdbx_strand_id
1 'polypeptide(L)'
;MNDWLYTTSTDYFLYGIVEVYDNNNNIVNSFNCGISPGTIAIDFRVITDLFEVHNEKSNINNIYDLSGKVIDLENLKSGVFIKNNKATFIVK
;
A
#
# COMPACT_ATOMS: atom_id res chain seq x y z
N MET A 1 -4.00 -9.02 -17.20
CA MET A 1 -3.64 -9.84 -16.03
C MET A 1 -4.04 -11.26 -16.37
N ASN A 2 -3.18 -12.25 -16.16
CA ASN A 2 -3.55 -13.65 -16.34
C ASN A 2 -4.23 -14.14 -15.05
N ASP A 3 -5.36 -14.83 -15.15
CA ASP A 3 -6.14 -15.32 -13.99
C ASP A 3 -5.52 -16.58 -13.35
N TRP A 4 -4.20 -16.73 -13.46
CA TRP A 4 -3.48 -17.92 -13.01
C TRP A 4 -3.20 -17.90 -11.51
N LEU A 5 -3.22 -19.07 -10.91
CA LEU A 5 -2.91 -19.26 -9.49
C LEU A 5 -1.43 -19.65 -9.35
N TYR A 6 -0.69 -18.88 -8.56
CA TYR A 6 0.71 -19.14 -8.24
C TYR A 6 0.80 -19.66 -6.79
N THR A 7 1.35 -20.85 -6.62
CA THR A 7 1.56 -21.46 -5.29
C THR A 7 3.02 -21.80 -5.10
N THR A 8 3.44 -21.94 -3.84
CA THR A 8 4.82 -22.28 -3.49
C THR A 8 4.86 -23.41 -2.47
N SER A 9 5.77 -24.36 -2.67
CA SER A 9 6.13 -25.38 -1.69
C SER A 9 7.60 -25.19 -1.30
N THR A 10 7.88 -25.14 -0.01
CA THR A 10 9.22 -24.88 0.52
C THR A 10 9.50 -25.71 1.78
N ASP A 11 10.76 -26.10 1.97
CA ASP A 11 11.25 -26.73 3.20
C ASP A 11 11.82 -25.72 4.21
N TYR A 12 11.60 -24.42 3.98
CA TYR A 12 12.10 -23.29 4.76
C TYR A 12 13.62 -23.04 4.70
N PHE A 13 14.45 -24.00 4.28
CA PHE A 13 15.91 -23.90 4.39
C PHE A 13 16.65 -23.89 3.04
N LEU A 14 16.33 -24.81 2.13
CA LEU A 14 17.12 -25.07 0.92
C LEU A 14 16.27 -25.20 -0.33
N TYR A 15 15.06 -25.74 -0.20
CA TYR A 15 14.18 -26.08 -1.29
C TYR A 15 12.99 -25.13 -1.39
N GLY A 16 12.79 -24.61 -2.59
CA GLY A 16 11.62 -23.84 -2.97
C GLY A 16 11.22 -24.18 -4.39
N ILE A 17 9.93 -24.45 -4.61
CA ILE A 17 9.35 -24.60 -5.93
C ILE A 17 8.11 -23.73 -6.05
N VAL A 18 7.95 -23.10 -7.20
CA VAL A 18 6.74 -22.40 -7.59
C VAL A 18 5.99 -23.27 -8.59
N GLU A 19 4.70 -23.44 -8.37
CA GLU A 19 3.79 -24.11 -9.29
C GLU A 19 2.77 -23.09 -9.80
N VAL A 20 2.51 -23.12 -11.11
CA VAL A 20 1.58 -22.20 -11.77
C VAL A 20 0.43 -23.01 -12.32
N TYR A 21 -0.78 -22.66 -11.90
CA TYR A 21 -2.01 -23.34 -12.27
C TYR A 21 -2.88 -22.47 -13.18
N ASP A 22 -3.49 -23.07 -14.19
CA ASP A 22 -4.58 -22.45 -14.95
C ASP A 22 -5.89 -22.43 -14.15
N ASN A 23 -6.93 -21.83 -14.73
CA ASN A 23 -8.26 -21.72 -14.10
C ASN A 23 -8.98 -23.08 -13.98
N ASN A 24 -8.46 -24.14 -14.59
CA ASN A 24 -8.97 -25.50 -14.49
C ASN A 24 -8.13 -26.35 -13.52
N ASN A 25 -7.26 -25.72 -12.72
CA ASN A 25 -6.36 -26.36 -11.77
C ASN A 25 -5.31 -27.30 -12.42
N ASN A 26 -4.99 -27.11 -13.70
CA ASN A 26 -3.87 -27.81 -14.33
C ASN A 26 -2.57 -27.04 -14.15
N ILE A 27 -1.48 -27.76 -13.90
CA ILE A 27 -0.14 -27.18 -13.85
C ILE A 27 0.29 -26.79 -15.27
N VAL A 28 0.52 -25.50 -15.49
CA VAL A 28 1.04 -24.96 -16.75
C VAL A 28 2.54 -24.69 -16.72
N ASN A 29 3.11 -24.49 -15.52
CA ASN A 29 4.55 -24.28 -15.35
C ASN A 29 5.00 -24.65 -13.93
N SER A 30 6.28 -24.98 -13.78
CA SER A 30 6.93 -25.16 -12.50
C SER A 30 8.41 -24.79 -12.59
N PHE A 31 8.92 -24.08 -11.59
CA PHE A 31 10.32 -23.68 -11.54
C PHE A 31 10.82 -23.56 -10.09
N ASN A 32 12.12 -23.79 -9.91
CA ASN A 32 12.77 -23.67 -8.61
C ASN A 32 12.89 -22.19 -8.21
N CYS A 33 12.68 -21.89 -6.93
CA CYS A 33 12.90 -20.58 -6.35
C CYS A 33 13.88 -20.64 -5.17
N GLY A 34 14.64 -19.57 -4.97
CA GLY A 34 15.53 -19.44 -3.82
C GLY A 34 14.74 -19.19 -2.55
N ILE A 35 15.16 -19.79 -1.44
CA ILE A 35 14.59 -19.56 -0.11
C ILE A 35 15.59 -18.73 0.70
N SER A 36 15.08 -17.73 1.41
CA SER A 36 15.84 -16.96 2.40
C SER A 36 15.33 -17.34 3.79
N PRO A 37 15.99 -18.27 4.50
CA PRO A 37 15.57 -18.69 5.84
C PRO A 37 15.65 -17.51 6.84
N GLY A 38 14.70 -17.43 7.76
CA GLY A 38 14.66 -16.40 8.81
C GLY A 38 13.67 -15.27 8.56
N THR A 39 13.77 -14.20 9.37
CA THR A 39 12.90 -13.03 9.26
C THR A 39 13.48 -12.05 8.24
N ILE A 40 12.80 -11.88 7.11
CA ILE A 40 13.10 -10.79 6.18
C ILE A 40 12.62 -9.49 6.84
N ALA A 41 13.55 -8.69 7.36
CA ALA A 41 13.25 -7.33 7.83
C ALA A 41 13.35 -6.37 6.65
N ILE A 42 12.20 -5.98 6.08
CA ILE A 42 12.12 -4.94 5.05
C ILE A 42 11.86 -3.61 5.74
N ASP A 43 12.86 -2.71 5.75
CA ASP A 43 12.64 -1.31 6.14
C ASP A 43 11.93 -0.60 4.98
N PHE A 44 10.60 -0.50 5.06
CA PHE A 44 9.87 0.41 4.20
C PHE A 44 9.97 1.81 4.79
N ARG A 45 10.92 2.61 4.29
CA ARG A 45 10.77 4.05 4.43
C ARG A 45 9.78 4.51 3.38
N VAL A 46 8.54 4.72 3.78
CA VAL A 46 7.74 5.74 3.11
C VAL A 46 8.48 7.04 3.39
N ILE A 47 9.36 7.43 2.46
CA ILE A 47 9.83 8.79 2.40
C ILE A 47 8.54 9.57 2.11
N THR A 48 7.88 10.05 3.15
CA THR A 48 6.93 11.16 3.02
C THR A 48 7.80 12.37 2.69
N ASP A 49 8.37 12.37 1.49
CA ASP A 49 9.02 13.55 0.98
C ASP A 49 7.88 14.54 0.80
N LEU A 50 7.95 15.67 1.49
CA LEU A 50 7.01 16.80 1.33
C LEU A 50 7.11 17.43 -0.08
N PHE A 51 7.72 16.74 -1.04
CA PHE A 51 8.08 17.23 -2.36
C PHE A 51 7.31 16.57 -3.52
N GLU A 52 6.43 15.61 -3.26
CA GLU A 52 5.39 15.27 -4.23
C GLU A 52 4.04 15.85 -3.80
N VAL A 53 4.00 17.19 -3.75
CA VAL A 53 2.74 17.89 -3.96
C VAL A 53 2.35 17.60 -5.41
N HIS A 54 1.63 16.51 -5.62
CA HIS A 54 0.81 16.35 -6.81
C HIS A 54 -0.08 17.60 -6.83
N ASN A 55 0.22 18.54 -7.72
CA ASN A 55 -0.61 19.72 -8.01
C ASN A 55 -1.90 19.26 -8.71
N GLU A 56 -2.57 18.26 -8.16
CA GLU A 56 -3.99 18.09 -8.40
C GLU A 56 -4.63 19.34 -7.79
N LYS A 57 -5.40 20.06 -8.59
CA LYS A 57 -6.13 21.25 -8.15
C LYS A 57 -6.80 20.91 -6.82
N SER A 58 -6.29 21.48 -5.73
CA SER A 58 -6.88 21.32 -4.41
C SER A 58 -8.35 21.64 -4.55
N ASN A 59 -9.21 20.65 -4.35
CA ASN A 59 -10.63 20.91 -4.29
C ASN A 59 -10.83 21.88 -3.12
N ILE A 60 -11.24 23.11 -3.44
CA ILE A 60 -11.30 24.28 -2.52
C ILE A 60 -12.18 23.97 -1.29
N ASN A 61 -12.96 22.90 -1.33
CA ASN A 61 -13.85 22.48 -0.26
C ASN A 61 -13.33 21.32 0.59
N ASN A 62 -12.22 20.67 0.23
CA ASN A 62 -11.70 19.55 0.99
C ASN A 62 -10.96 20.03 2.25
N ILE A 63 -11.14 19.28 3.33
CA ILE A 63 -10.41 19.44 4.58
C ILE A 63 -9.43 18.30 4.67
N TYR A 64 -8.17 18.60 4.98
CA TYR A 64 -7.11 17.62 5.10
C TYR A 64 -6.57 17.59 6.53
N ASP A 65 -6.11 16.43 6.99
CA ASP A 65 -5.31 16.36 8.21
C ASP A 65 -3.89 16.93 7.97
N LEU A 66 -3.10 17.00 9.05
CA LEU A 66 -1.71 17.48 9.00
C LEU A 66 -0.78 16.57 8.17
N SER A 67 -1.21 15.36 7.82
CA SER A 67 -0.48 14.43 6.95
C SER A 67 -0.89 14.53 5.47
N GLY A 68 -1.87 15.39 5.14
CA GLY A 68 -2.37 15.58 3.78
C GLY A 68 -3.49 14.62 3.37
N LYS A 69 -4.08 13.86 4.29
CA LYS A 69 -5.22 12.97 4.00
C LYS A 69 -6.53 13.75 4.04
N VAL A 70 -7.41 13.54 3.06
CA VAL A 70 -8.78 14.11 3.06
C VAL A 70 -9.60 13.52 4.20
N ILE A 71 -10.33 14.38 4.92
CA ILE A 71 -11.20 13.99 6.03
C ILE A 71 -12.66 14.21 5.65
N ASP A 72 -13.49 13.21 5.90
CA ASP A 72 -14.95 13.32 5.78
C ASP A 72 -15.55 14.19 6.90
N LEU A 73 -16.50 15.06 6.55
CA LEU A 73 -17.13 15.97 7.52
C LEU A 73 -17.86 15.25 8.67
N GLU A 74 -18.33 14.02 8.44
CA GLU A 74 -19.01 13.22 9.47
C GLU A 74 -18.07 12.87 10.63
N ASN A 75 -16.81 12.57 10.31
CA ASN A 75 -15.78 12.15 11.26
C ASN A 75 -14.95 13.31 11.84
N LEU A 76 -15.26 14.55 11.45
CA LEU A 76 -14.50 15.72 11.88
C LEU A 76 -14.69 15.95 13.39
N LYS A 77 -13.61 15.88 14.16
CA LYS A 77 -13.55 16.35 15.56
C LYS A 77 -12.95 17.75 15.60
N SER A 78 -13.18 18.48 16.68
CA SER A 78 -12.55 19.79 16.89
C SER A 78 -11.02 19.65 16.91
N GLY A 79 -10.33 20.42 16.07
CA GLY A 79 -8.89 20.25 15.84
C GLY A 79 -8.30 21.18 14.78
N VAL A 80 -6.99 21.04 14.55
CA VAL A 80 -6.25 21.78 13.51
C VAL A 80 -6.23 20.95 12.23
N PHE A 81 -6.62 21.57 11.12
CA PHE A 81 -6.70 20.95 9.81
C PHE A 81 -6.09 21.86 8.74
N ILE A 82 -5.79 21.30 7.56
CA ILE A 82 -5.39 22.07 6.39
C ILE A 82 -6.64 22.30 5.53
N LYS A 83 -6.97 23.56 5.29
CA LYS A 83 -8.05 23.99 4.38
C LYS A 83 -7.54 25.16 3.55
N ASN A 84 -7.73 25.12 2.23
CA ASN A 84 -7.23 26.16 1.32
C ASN A 84 -5.73 26.48 1.52
N ASN A 85 -4.91 25.43 1.67
CA ASN A 85 -3.48 25.53 1.94
C ASN A 85 -3.11 26.34 3.21
N LYS A 86 -4.04 26.45 4.17
CA LYS A 86 -3.80 27.10 5.47
C LYS A 86 -4.20 26.18 6.62
N ALA A 87 -3.34 26.13 7.63
CA ALA A 87 -3.70 25.54 8.91
C ALA A 87 -4.85 26.35 9.53
N THR A 88 -5.98 25.69 9.78
CA THR A 88 -7.21 26.30 10.29
C THR A 88 -7.72 25.43 11.45
N PHE A 89 -8.03 26.07 12.58
CA PHE A 89 -8.72 25.39 13.67
C PHE A 89 -10.22 25.31 13.33
N ILE A 90 -10.75 24.10 13.26
CA ILE A 90 -12.17 23.85 13.00
C ILE A 90 -12.78 23.27 14.27
N VAL A 91 -13.91 23.84 14.69
CA VAL A 91 -14.70 23.36 15.82
C VAL A 91 -15.98 22.78 15.28
N LYS A 92 -16.32 21.56 15.71
CA LYS A 92 -17.61 20.91 15.45
C LYS A 92 -18.38 20.77 16.75
#